data_AF-A0A1W1URN3-F1
#
_entry.id   AF-A0A1W1URN3-F1
#
_cell.length_a   1.000
_cell.length_b   1.000
_cell.length_c   1.000
_cell.angle_alpha   90.00
_cell.angle_beta   90.00
_cell.angle_gamma   90.00
#
_symmetry.space_group_name_H-M   'P 1'
#
loop_
_entity.id
_entity.type
_entity.pdbx_description
1 polymer ?
#
loop_
_entity_poly.entity_id
_entity_poly.type
_entity_poly.pdbx_seq_one_letter_code
_entity_poly.pdbx_strand_id
1 'polypeptide(L)' 'MPQSSKKYGAEILTLFQELQSRRPDATVLSGDVLDLMRRRHPEITGDTLRTAVSRLKRQGLIEHLGPSLYRLPPQ' A
#
# COMPACT_ATOMS: atom_id res chain seq x y z
N MET A 1 1.07 22.89 -1.09
CA MET A 1 0.29 21.63 -0.97
C MET A 1 1.25 20.47 -1.18
N PRO A 2 1.40 19.53 -0.24
CA PRO A 2 2.52 18.59 -0.26
C PRO A 2 2.41 17.63 -1.44
N GLN A 3 3.42 17.67 -2.29
CA GLN A 3 3.57 16.94 -3.55
C GLN A 3 3.95 15.45 -3.35
N SER A 4 4.05 14.99 -2.10
CA SER A 4 4.57 13.67 -1.73
C SER A 4 3.61 12.51 -2.00
N SER A 5 2.29 12.72 -1.98
CA SER A 5 1.31 11.62 -2.13
C SER A 5 1.23 11.04 -3.54
N LYS A 6 1.75 11.72 -4.57
CA LYS A 6 1.93 11.14 -5.92
C LYS A 6 3.20 10.28 -6.02
N LYS A 7 4.20 10.52 -5.17
CA LYS A 7 5.54 9.92 -5.27
C LYS A 7 5.54 8.43 -4.91
N TYR A 8 4.73 8.03 -3.93
CA TYR A 8 4.80 6.67 -3.38
C TYR A 8 3.79 5.67 -3.98
N GLY A 9 2.85 6.12 -4.82
CA GLY A 9 1.76 5.26 -5.29
C GLY A 9 2.24 4.02 -6.05
N ALA A 10 3.18 4.19 -6.97
CA ALA A 10 3.75 3.07 -7.74
C ALA A 10 4.54 2.11 -6.85
N GLU A 11 5.38 2.64 -5.96
CA GLU A 11 6.18 1.82 -5.06
C GLU A 11 5.32 1.03 -4.07
N ILE A 12 4.28 1.66 -3.52
CA ILE A 12 3.30 0.97 -2.66
C ILE A 12 2.62 -0.15 -3.44
N LEU A 13 2.25 0.06 -4.71
CA LEU A 13 1.62 -0.98 -5.53
C LEU A 13 2.58 -2.16 -5.78
N THR A 14 3.86 -1.89 -6.05
CA THR A 14 4.89 -2.92 -6.17
C THR A 14 5.03 -3.72 -4.87
N LEU A 15 5.08 -3.04 -3.73
CA LEU A 15 5.17 -3.71 -2.42
C LEU A 15 3.93 -4.56 -2.12
N PHE A 16 2.74 -4.11 -2.53
CA PHE A 16 1.52 -4.91 -2.44
C PHE A 16 1.64 -6.20 -3.25
N GLN A 17 2.15 -6.12 -4.49
CA GLN A 17 2.35 -7.29 -5.34
C GLN A 17 3.35 -8.26 -4.72
N GLU A 18 4.50 -7.75 -4.24
CA GLU A 18 5.52 -8.58 -3.58
C GLU A 18 5.00 -9.27 -2.32
N LEU A 19 4.26 -8.55 -1.46
CA LEU A 19 3.70 -9.10 -0.23
C LEU A 19 2.60 -10.13 -0.52
N GLN A 20 1.77 -9.87 -1.53
CA GLN A 20 0.71 -10.77 -1.94
C GLN A 20 1.26 -12.07 -2.52
N SER A 21 2.30 -12.01 -3.36
CA SER A 21 2.95 -13.21 -3.93
C SER A 21 3.60 -14.11 -2.88
N ARG A 22 3.90 -13.57 -1.69
CA ARG A 22 4.51 -14.34 -0.58
C ARG A 22 3.48 -14.97 0.36
N ARG A 23 2.19 -14.64 0.22
CA ARG A 23 1.13 -15.07 1.14
C ARG A 23 0.09 -15.94 0.42
N PRO A 24 -0.29 -17.10 0.98
CA PRO A 24 -1.26 -17.99 0.35
C PRO A 24 -2.65 -17.37 0.23
N ASP A 25 -3.07 -16.56 1.21
CA ASP A 25 -4.38 -15.89 1.20
C ASP A 25 -4.42 -14.61 0.35
N ALA A 26 -3.31 -14.26 -0.32
CA ALA A 26 -3.21 -13.09 -1.17
C ALA A 26 -3.69 -11.77 -0.48
N THR A 27 -3.42 -11.65 0.83
CA THR A 27 -3.74 -10.46 1.62
C THR A 27 -2.49 -9.66 1.96
N VAL A 28 -2.63 -8.35 2.12
CA VAL A 28 -1.56 -7.40 2.41
C VAL A 28 -1.98 -6.53 3.59
N LEU A 29 -1.14 -6.45 4.61
CA LEU A 29 -1.33 -5.54 5.73
C LEU A 29 -0.70 -4.19 5.43
N SER A 30 -1.42 -3.09 5.69
CA SER A 30 -0.83 -1.74 5.57
C SER A 30 0.35 -1.52 6.51
N GLY A 31 0.40 -2.22 7.64
CA GLY A 31 1.53 -2.22 8.56
C GLY A 31 2.82 -2.76 7.93
N ASP A 32 2.74 -3.87 7.21
CA ASP A 32 3.89 -4.48 6.53
C ASP A 32 4.41 -3.56 5.42
N VAL A 33 3.49 -2.93 4.68
CA VAL A 33 3.85 -1.96 3.65
C VAL A 33 4.52 -0.74 4.27
N LEU A 34 4.03 -0.25 5.41
CA LEU A 34 4.64 0.88 6.12
C LEU A 34 6.06 0.56 6.60
N ASP A 35 6.29 -0.65 7.12
CA ASP A 35 7.62 -1.09 7.56
C ASP A 35 8.60 -1.11 6.39
N LEU A 36 8.21 -1.72 5.27
CA LEU A 36 9.05 -1.77 4.07
C LEU A 36 9.31 -0.38 3.50
N MET A 37 8.31 0.48 3.46
CA MET A 37 8.47 1.87 3.02
C MET A 37 9.42 2.65 3.94
N ARG A 38 9.35 2.46 5.26
CA ARG A 38 10.23 3.16 6.22
C ARG A 38 11.71 2.82 6.07
N ARG A 39 12.03 1.61 5.58
CA ARG A 39 13.42 1.22 5.30
C ARG A 39 14.07 2.07 4.20
N ARG A 40 13.27 2.56 3.25
CA ARG A 40 13.72 3.39 2.12
C ARG A 40 13.41 4.87 2.31
N HIS A 41 12.32 5.16 3.01
CA HIS A 41 11.77 6.48 3.26
C HIS A 41 11.42 6.61 4.76
N PRO A 42 12.41 6.84 5.63
CA PRO A 42 12.17 6.92 7.08
C PRO A 42 11.21 8.05 7.48
N GLU A 43 11.06 9.06 6.62
CA GLU A 43 10.12 10.17 6.76
C GLU A 43 8.64 9.80 6.51
N ILE A 44 8.35 8.61 5.98
CA ILE A 44 6.98 8.22 5.67
C ILE A 44 6.17 7.96 6.94
N THR A 45 5.02 8.61 7.01
CA THR A 45 4.07 8.46 8.11
C THR A 45 2.94 7.52 7.73
N GLY A 46 2.28 6.95 8.75
CA GLY A 46 1.07 6.15 8.54
C GLY A 46 -0.04 6.93 7.83
N ASP A 47 -0.13 8.25 8.05
CA ASP A 47 -1.11 9.11 7.39
C ASP A 47 -0.83 9.30 5.89
N THR A 48 0.45 9.44 5.53
CA THR A 48 0.90 9.50 4.13
C THR A 48 0.59 8.19 3.41
N LEU A 49 0.88 7.05 4.05
CA LEU A 49 0.53 5.74 3.52
C LEU A 49 -0.99 5.58 3.37
N ARG A 50 -1.76 5.94 4.39
CA ARG A 50 -3.23 5.87 4.36
C ARG A 50 -3.81 6.69 3.21
N THR A 51 -3.28 7.88 2.97
CA THR A 51 -3.67 8.74 1.86
C THR A 51 -3.36 8.08 0.50
N ALA A 52 -2.16 7.51 0.35
CA ALA A 52 -1.76 6.82 -0.87
C ALA A 52 -2.61 5.56 -1.14
N VAL A 53 -2.79 4.71 -0.13
CA VAL A 53 -3.64 3.52 -0.17
C VAL A 53 -5.09 3.90 -0.49
N SER A 54 -5.64 4.94 0.13
CA SER A 54 -6.99 5.41 -0.19
C SER A 54 -7.11 5.86 -1.65
N ARG A 55 -6.04 6.39 -2.25
CA ARG A 55 -6.02 6.80 -3.66
C ARG A 55 -5.97 5.59 -4.59
N LEU A 56 -5.11 4.62 -4.31
CA LEU A 56 -5.04 3.35 -5.04
C LEU A 56 -6.38 2.60 -5.00
N LYS A 57 -7.05 2.59 -3.84
CA LYS A 57 -8.39 2.02 -3.69
C LYS A 57 -9.41 2.73 -4.60
N ARG A 58 -9.42 4.07 -4.62
CA ARG A 58 -10.32 4.83 -5.50
C ARG A 58 -10.05 4.60 -6.99
N GLN A 59 -8.81 4.25 -7.35
CA GLN A 59 -8.43 3.90 -8.71
C GLN A 59 -8.75 2.43 -9.06
N GLY A 60 -9.28 1.65 -8.13
CA GLY A 60 -9.55 0.22 -8.33
C GLY A 60 -8.30 -0.65 -8.38
N LEU A 61 -7.13 -0.12 -7.99
CA LEU A 61 -5.86 -0.85 -8.03
C LEU A 61 -5.66 -1.78 -6.82
N ILE A 62 -6.39 -1.55 -5.73
CA ILE A 62 -6.41 -2.40 -4.54
C ILE A 62 -7.83 -2.47 -3.97
N GLU A 63 -8.15 -3.58 -3.32
CA GLU A 63 -9.40 -3.81 -2.60
C GLU A 63 -9.16 -3.82 -1.09
N HIS A 64 -10.13 -3.33 -0.32
CA HIS A 64 -10.09 -3.31 1.13
C HIS A 64 -10.91 -4.47 1.69
N LEU A 65 -10.25 -5.39 2.39
CA LEU A 65 -10.86 -6.61 2.90
C LEU A 65 -11.28 -6.50 4.37
N GLY A 66 -10.65 -5.61 5.12
CA GLY A 66 -10.90 -5.47 6.56
C GLY A 66 -9.92 -4.48 7.20
N PRO A 67 -9.95 -4.32 8.53
CA PRO A 67 -9.10 -3.36 9.24
C PRO A 67 -7.62 -3.53 8.86
N SER A 68 -7.06 -2.52 8.17
CA SER A 68 -5.68 -2.52 7.68
C SER A 68 -5.33 -3.66 6.71
N LEU A 69 -6.33 -4.38 6.18
CA LEU A 69 -6.17 -5.54 5.32
C LEU A 69 -6.64 -5.21 3.90
N TYR A 70 -5.79 -5.49 2.93
CA TYR A 70 -6.02 -5.18 1.53
C TYR A 70 -5.60 -6.33 0.60
N ARG A 71 -5.98 -6.28 -0.66
CA ARG A 71 -5.48 -7.16 -1.72
C ARG A 71 -5.37 -6.41 -3.05
N LEU A 72 -4.60 -6.94 -4.00
CA LEU A 72 -4.76 -6.53 -5.41
C LEU A 72 -6.02 -7.21 -5.98
N PRO A 73 -6.76 -6.53 -6.87
CA PRO A 73 -7.88 -7.15 -7.57
C PRO A 73 -7.39 -8.31 -8.46
N PRO A 74 -8.23 -9.32 -8.70
CA PRO A 74 -7.95 -10.31 -9.73
C PRO A 74 -7.85 -9.61 -11.10
N GLN A 75 -6.74 -9.82 -11.81
CA GLN A 75 -6.57 -9.34 -13.19
C GLN A 75 -7.27 -10.26 -14.18
#